data_AF-A0A918C326-F1
#
_entry.id   AF-A0A918C326-F1
#
_cell.length_a   1.000
_cell.length_b   1.000
_cell.length_c   1.000
_cell.angle_alpha   90.00
_cell.angle_beta   90.00
_cell.angle_gamma   90.00
#
_symmetry.space_group_name_H-M   'P 1'
#
loop_
_entity.id
_entity.type
_entity.pdbx_description
1 polymer ?
#
loop_
_entity_poly.entity_id
_entity_poly.type
_entity_poly.pdbx_seq_one_letter_code
_entity_poly.pdbx_strand_id
1 'polypeptide(L)'
;MAFGAHMRATVAGSATLLIFLLLLAGAYRTGTGLSGIHPQSGTATAATLPAPADGSSLFAANCAGCHGPKAQGGVGPKLAGLVKPWTQMQFEHAVLDGKAPEGRTLAPMMPHFRSAGFDGSPPTDAQLRALAQYLQSL
;
A
#
# COMPACT_ATOMS: atom_id res chain seq x y z
N MET A 1 7.12 -1.20 -71.51
CA MET A 1 7.95 -1.78 -70.42
C MET A 1 8.18 -0.71 -69.35
N ALA A 2 7.32 -0.56 -68.33
CA ALA A 2 7.52 0.42 -67.24
C ALA A 2 6.68 0.15 -65.96
N PHE A 3 6.49 -1.11 -65.55
CA PHE A 3 5.70 -1.47 -64.35
C PHE A 3 6.51 -2.11 -63.20
N GLY A 4 7.85 -2.14 -63.28
CA GLY A 4 8.70 -2.92 -62.35
C GLY A 4 9.41 -2.15 -61.23
N ALA A 5 9.46 -0.82 -61.27
CA ALA A 5 10.31 -0.02 -60.37
C ALA A 5 9.64 0.35 -59.03
N HIS A 6 8.32 0.58 -59.01
CA HIS A 6 7.62 1.02 -57.79
C HIS A 6 7.34 -0.12 -56.78
N MET A 7 7.26 -1.37 -57.25
CA MET A 7 6.95 -2.52 -56.38
C MET A 7 8.14 -2.94 -55.50
N ARG A 8 9.38 -2.60 -55.91
CA ARG A 8 10.60 -2.90 -55.15
C ARG A 8 10.84 -1.90 -54.02
N ALA A 9 10.39 -0.66 -54.17
CA ALA A 9 10.55 0.40 -53.18
C ALA A 9 9.59 0.24 -51.98
N THR A 10 8.35 -0.19 -52.23
CA THR A 10 7.38 -0.47 -51.15
C THR A 10 7.74 -1.72 -50.37
N VAL A 11 8.20 -2.80 -51.03
CA VAL A 11 8.63 -4.04 -50.38
C VAL A 11 9.89 -3.83 -49.52
N ALA A 12 10.82 -2.97 -49.95
CA ALA A 12 12.01 -2.62 -49.17
C ALA A 12 11.67 -1.79 -47.91
N GLY A 13 10.76 -0.82 -48.02
CA GLY A 13 10.30 -0.04 -46.87
C GLY A 13 9.47 -0.86 -45.87
N SER A 14 8.69 -1.81 -46.39
CA SER A 14 7.99 -2.79 -45.56
C SER A 14 8.90 -3.93 -45.10
N ALA A 15 10.17 -4.04 -45.51
CA ALA A 15 11.09 -5.05 -44.97
C ALA A 15 11.91 -4.51 -43.79
N THR A 16 12.21 -3.22 -43.81
CA THR A 16 12.95 -2.55 -42.74
C THR A 16 12.08 -2.27 -41.52
N LEU A 17 10.80 -1.91 -41.71
CA LEU A 17 9.90 -1.62 -40.59
C LEU A 17 9.65 -2.84 -39.68
N LEU A 18 9.51 -4.04 -40.25
CA LEU A 18 9.26 -5.24 -39.44
C LEU A 18 10.54 -5.78 -38.82
N ILE A 19 11.69 -5.64 -39.48
CA ILE A 19 12.97 -5.92 -38.81
C ILE A 19 13.13 -4.99 -37.60
N PHE A 20 12.80 -3.70 -37.74
CA PHE A 20 12.87 -2.75 -36.63
C PHE A 20 11.87 -3.09 -35.50
N LEU A 21 10.63 -3.46 -35.83
CA LEU A 21 9.64 -3.91 -34.85
C LEU A 21 10.06 -5.21 -34.15
N LEU A 22 10.65 -6.17 -34.87
CA LEU A 22 11.14 -7.41 -34.29
C LEU A 22 12.33 -7.17 -33.35
N LEU A 23 13.25 -6.28 -33.72
CA LEU A 23 14.37 -5.88 -32.86
C LEU A 23 13.90 -5.17 -31.59
N LEU A 24 12.95 -4.24 -31.70
CA LEU A 24 12.33 -3.57 -30.55
C LEU A 24 11.61 -4.56 -29.63
N ALA A 25 10.80 -5.46 -30.18
CA ALA A 25 10.11 -6.48 -29.40
C ALA A 25 11.09 -7.45 -28.72
N GLY A 26 12.17 -7.81 -29.41
CA GLY A 26 13.25 -8.63 -28.85
C GLY A 26 13.96 -7.93 -27.67
N ALA A 27 14.38 -6.68 -27.87
CA ALA A 27 15.05 -5.87 -26.85
C ALA A 27 14.15 -5.60 -25.63
N TYR A 28 12.85 -5.38 -25.85
CA TYR A 28 11.89 -5.21 -24.76
C TYR A 28 11.77 -6.48 -23.92
N ARG A 29 11.66 -7.66 -24.56
CA ARG A 29 11.55 -8.95 -23.87
C ARG A 29 12.80 -9.30 -23.07
N THR A 30 13.99 -9.11 -23.63
CA THR A 30 15.26 -9.34 -22.90
C THR A 30 15.45 -8.30 -21.78
N GLY A 31 15.09 -7.03 -22.01
CA GLY A 31 15.17 -5.98 -20.99
C GLY A 31 14.29 -6.26 -19.77
N THR A 32 13.06 -6.75 -19.96
CA THR A 32 12.17 -7.13 -18.84
C THR A 32 12.69 -8.31 -18.03
N GLY A 33 13.45 -9.24 -18.64
CA GLY A 33 14.06 -10.37 -17.93
C GLY A 33 15.21 -9.96 -17.00
N LEU A 34 16.02 -8.97 -17.39
CA LEU A 34 17.12 -8.44 -16.58
C LEU A 34 16.65 -7.42 -15.53
N SER A 35 15.52 -6.74 -15.74
CA SER A 35 15.03 -5.68 -14.85
C SER A 35 14.39 -6.19 -13.55
N GLY A 36 14.31 -7.51 -13.33
CA GLY A 36 13.74 -8.09 -12.11
C GLY A 36 12.22 -7.94 -11.96
N ILE A 37 11.54 -7.34 -12.95
CA ILE A 37 10.08 -7.20 -12.99
C ILE A 37 9.49 -8.44 -13.68
N HIS A 38 9.69 -9.62 -13.07
CA HIS A 38 8.93 -10.80 -13.46
C HIS A 38 7.59 -10.78 -12.71
N PRO A 39 6.44 -10.99 -13.37
CA PRO A 39 5.19 -11.23 -12.64
C PRO A 39 5.41 -12.46 -11.75
N GLN A 40 5.44 -12.23 -10.44
CA GLN A 40 5.61 -13.30 -9.47
C GLN A 40 4.36 -14.18 -9.51
N SER A 41 4.39 -15.21 -10.34
CA SER A 41 3.55 -16.40 -10.16
C SER A 41 4.09 -17.13 -8.93
N GLY A 42 3.81 -16.59 -7.74
CA GLY A 42 4.17 -17.20 -6.48
C GLY A 42 3.42 -18.52 -6.35
N THR A 43 4.12 -19.64 -6.38
CA THR A 43 3.62 -20.86 -5.75
C THR A 43 3.53 -20.57 -4.26
N ALA A 44 2.34 -20.20 -3.81
CA ALA A 44 2.02 -20.03 -2.41
C ALA A 44 2.15 -21.38 -1.72
N THR A 45 3.32 -21.69 -1.18
CA THR A 45 3.38 -22.52 0.01
C THR A 45 2.49 -21.83 1.02
N ALA A 46 1.43 -22.49 1.47
CA ALA A 46 0.56 -21.95 2.51
C ALA A 46 1.40 -21.77 3.77
N ALA A 47 2.05 -20.62 3.90
CA ALA A 47 2.55 -20.15 5.17
C ALA A 47 1.32 -20.08 6.08
N THR A 48 1.39 -20.74 7.23
CA THR A 48 0.47 -20.46 8.32
C THR A 48 0.67 -18.98 8.65
N LEU A 49 -0.15 -18.13 8.04
CA LEU A 49 -0.20 -16.71 8.38
C LEU A 49 -0.54 -16.66 9.87
N PRO A 50 0.17 -15.84 10.66
CA PRO A 50 -0.28 -15.53 12.02
C PRO A 50 -1.75 -15.14 11.97
N ALA A 51 -2.54 -15.58 12.97
CA ALA A 51 -3.94 -15.17 13.07
C ALA A 51 -4.04 -13.65 12.89
N PRO A 52 -5.01 -13.15 12.09
CA PRO A 52 -5.14 -11.73 11.87
C PRO A 52 -5.31 -11.02 13.21
N ALA A 53 -4.58 -9.92 13.40
CA ALA A 53 -4.70 -9.12 14.61
C ALA A 53 -6.15 -8.64 14.75
N ASP A 54 -6.72 -8.74 15.95
CA ASP A 54 -8.08 -8.26 16.22
C ASP A 54 -8.02 -6.76 16.58
N GLY A 55 -8.48 -5.92 15.64
CA GLY A 55 -8.49 -4.46 15.81
C GLY A 55 -9.37 -3.98 16.97
N SER A 56 -10.45 -4.69 17.28
CA SER A 56 -11.35 -4.33 18.38
C SER A 56 -10.70 -4.57 19.74
N SER A 57 -10.01 -5.71 19.90
CA SER A 57 -9.23 -6.05 21.08
C SER A 57 -8.05 -5.10 21.26
N LEU A 58 -7.31 -4.80 20.19
CA LEU A 58 -6.22 -3.81 20.22
C LEU A 58 -6.71 -2.43 20.66
N PHE A 59 -7.86 -1.98 20.12
CA PHE A 59 -8.46 -0.70 20.51
C PHE A 59 -8.87 -0.69 21.98
N ALA A 60 -9.51 -1.77 22.46
CA ALA A 60 -9.94 -1.89 23.85
C ALA A 60 -8.75 -1.83 24.82
N ALA A 61 -7.65 -2.49 24.48
CA ALA A 61 -6.45 -2.53 25.32
C ALA A 61 -5.64 -1.23 25.32
N ASN A 62 -5.57 -0.53 24.18
CA ASN A 62 -4.58 0.56 23.99
C ASN A 62 -5.19 1.96 23.82
N CYS A 63 -6.47 2.06 23.43
CA CYS A 63 -7.06 3.32 22.96
C CYS A 63 -8.31 3.72 23.75
N ALA A 64 -9.12 2.73 24.13
CA ALA A 64 -10.43 2.94 24.75
C ALA A 64 -10.38 3.70 26.08
N GLY A 65 -9.27 3.60 26.83
CA GLY A 65 -9.09 4.34 28.09
C GLY A 65 -9.17 5.86 27.91
N CYS A 66 -8.70 6.39 26.77
CA CYS A 66 -8.74 7.82 26.47
C CYS A 66 -9.85 8.18 25.48
N HIS A 67 -10.08 7.33 24.47
CA HIS A 67 -11.02 7.60 23.37
C HIS A 67 -12.42 6.98 23.58
N GLY A 68 -12.64 6.33 24.72
CA GLY A 68 -13.89 5.67 25.10
C GLY A 68 -14.08 4.29 24.43
N PRO A 69 -14.90 3.39 25.03
CA PRO A 69 -15.04 1.99 24.60
C PRO A 69 -15.61 1.80 23.18
N LYS A 70 -16.33 2.79 22.65
CA LYS A 70 -16.85 2.81 21.28
C LYS A 70 -16.23 3.93 20.44
N ALA A 71 -15.01 4.34 20.79
CA ALA A 71 -14.34 5.48 20.16
C ALA A 71 -15.17 6.78 20.19
N GLN A 72 -16.06 6.93 21.17
CA GLN A 72 -16.98 8.06 21.27
C GLN A 72 -16.34 9.35 21.82
N GLY A 73 -15.08 9.26 22.27
CA GLY A 73 -14.35 10.33 22.92
C GLY A 73 -14.41 10.23 24.45
N GLY A 74 -13.64 11.11 25.08
CA GLY A 74 -13.47 11.19 26.53
C GLY A 74 -12.36 12.19 26.84
N VAL A 75 -11.24 11.70 27.37
CA VAL A 75 -10.00 12.50 27.49
C VAL A 75 -9.46 12.84 26.09
N GLY A 76 -9.47 11.84 25.20
CA GLY A 76 -9.15 12.01 23.79
C GLY A 76 -10.39 12.35 22.95
N PRO A 77 -10.20 12.88 21.73
CA PRO A 77 -11.31 13.17 20.83
C PRO A 77 -12.07 11.92 20.41
N LYS A 78 -13.31 12.11 19.96
CA LYS A 78 -14.09 11.06 19.28
C LYS A 78 -13.37 10.61 18.01
N LEU A 79 -13.13 9.29 17.87
CA LEU A 79 -12.53 8.70 16.67
C LEU A 79 -13.55 8.03 15.76
N ALA A 80 -14.70 7.58 16.29
CA ALA A 80 -15.79 7.01 15.50
C ALA A 80 -16.25 8.02 14.43
N GLY A 81 -16.25 7.60 13.17
CA GLY A 81 -16.48 8.43 11.99
C GLY A 81 -15.32 9.34 11.55
N LEU A 82 -14.43 9.74 12.46
CA LEU A 82 -13.30 10.63 12.14
C LEU A 82 -12.22 9.94 11.30
N VAL A 83 -12.00 8.65 11.54
CA VAL A 83 -10.94 7.86 10.86
C VAL A 83 -11.44 7.26 9.52
N LYS A 84 -12.76 7.24 9.27
CA LYS A 84 -13.34 6.70 8.02
C LYS A 84 -12.68 7.20 6.73
N PRO A 85 -12.39 8.51 6.55
CA PRO A 85 -11.78 9.00 5.32
C PRO A 85 -10.26 8.85 5.28
N TRP A 86 -9.62 8.36 6.35
CA TRP A 86 -8.16 8.29 6.42
C TRP A 86 -7.63 7.09 5.65
N THR A 87 -6.54 7.31 4.90
CA THR A 87 -5.76 6.22 4.33
C THR A 87 -5.00 5.49 5.43
N GLN A 88 -4.55 4.27 5.14
CA GLN A 88 -3.72 3.50 6.06
C GLN A 88 -2.45 4.28 6.47
N MET A 89 -1.77 4.91 5.51
CA MET A 89 -0.58 5.73 5.77
C MET A 89 -0.88 6.92 6.70
N GLN A 90 -2.00 7.60 6.49
CA GLN A 90 -2.42 8.72 7.35
C GLN A 90 -2.69 8.25 8.78
N PHE A 91 -3.35 7.10 8.92
CA PHE A 91 -3.58 6.50 10.23
C PHE A 91 -2.28 6.12 10.93
N GLU A 92 -1.34 5.50 10.21
CA GLU A 92 -0.03 5.12 10.75
C GLU A 92 0.77 6.33 11.22
N HIS A 93 0.87 7.40 10.42
CA HIS A 93 1.54 8.64 10.85
C HIS A 93 0.90 9.26 12.08
N ALA A 94 -0.42 9.20 12.22
CA ALA A 94 -1.12 9.72 13.38
C ALA A 94 -0.78 8.90 14.65
N VAL A 95 -0.85 7.57 14.56
CA VAL A 95 -0.66 6.67 15.71
C VAL A 95 0.81 6.51 16.09
N LEU A 96 1.69 6.40 15.10
CA LEU A 96 3.12 6.16 15.32
C LEU A 96 3.88 7.44 15.62
N ASP A 97 3.55 8.54 14.92
CA ASP A 97 4.37 9.76 14.90
C ASP A 97 3.62 11.00 15.43
N GLY A 98 2.34 10.88 15.80
CA GLY A 98 1.53 11.99 16.27
C GLY A 98 1.17 13.01 15.19
N LYS A 99 1.20 12.61 13.91
CA LYS A 99 0.92 13.48 12.75
C LYS A 99 -0.37 13.05 12.06
N ALA A 100 -1.44 13.78 12.37
CA ALA A 100 -2.71 13.61 11.69
C ALA A 100 -2.68 14.27 10.29
N PRO A 101 -3.69 13.98 9.45
CA PRO A 101 -3.86 14.66 8.17
C PRO A 101 -3.83 16.20 8.28
N GLU A 102 -3.60 16.85 7.13
CA GLU A 102 -3.48 18.31 6.99
C GLU A 102 -2.36 18.94 7.84
N GLY A 103 -1.33 18.15 8.22
CA GLY A 103 -0.18 18.62 9.00
C GLY A 103 -0.47 18.86 10.48
N ARG A 104 -1.64 18.45 10.96
CA ARG A 104 -2.03 18.63 12.36
C ARG A 104 -1.20 17.73 13.27
N THR A 105 -0.57 18.32 14.28
CA THR A 105 0.14 17.58 15.33
C THR A 105 -0.81 17.26 16.49
N LEU A 106 -0.77 16.03 16.97
CA LEU A 106 -1.60 15.56 18.07
C LEU A 106 -1.10 16.14 19.41
N ALA A 107 -1.99 16.20 20.40
CA ALA A 107 -1.64 16.69 21.72
C ALA A 107 -0.56 15.80 22.36
N PRO A 108 0.41 16.35 23.12
CA PRO A 108 1.51 15.56 23.70
C PRO A 108 1.07 14.40 24.62
N MET A 109 -0.17 14.46 25.12
CA MET A 109 -0.77 13.40 25.92
C MET A 109 -1.10 12.13 25.12
N MET A 110 -1.26 12.23 23.79
CA MET A 110 -1.45 11.05 22.96
C MET A 110 -0.10 10.35 22.77
N PRO A 111 0.07 9.08 23.19
CA PRO A 111 1.32 8.37 23.03
C PRO A 111 1.68 8.19 21.56
N HIS A 112 2.97 8.33 21.24
CA HIS A 112 3.52 7.96 19.95
C HIS A 112 3.87 6.47 19.98
N PHE A 113 3.07 5.64 19.32
CA PHE A 113 3.15 4.18 19.48
C PHE A 113 4.35 3.55 18.77
N ARG A 114 5.10 4.31 17.96
CA ARG A 114 6.38 3.84 17.40
C ARG A 114 7.35 3.39 18.49
N SER A 115 7.41 4.13 19.60
CA SER A 115 8.27 3.83 20.74
C SER A 115 7.52 3.17 21.89
N ALA A 116 6.27 3.57 22.15
CA ALA A 116 5.50 3.01 23.26
C ALA A 116 5.10 1.55 23.02
N GLY A 117 4.84 1.17 21.77
CA GLY A 117 4.33 -0.16 21.43
C GLY A 117 2.89 -0.41 21.89
N PHE A 118 2.28 -1.49 21.40
CA PHE A 118 1.02 -1.99 21.95
C PHE A 118 1.24 -3.06 23.04
N ASP A 119 2.39 -3.72 23.01
CA ASP A 119 2.78 -4.82 23.89
C ASP A 119 4.23 -4.68 24.38
N GLY A 120 4.74 -3.44 24.37
CA GLY A 120 6.14 -3.13 24.66
C GLY A 120 7.09 -3.31 23.46
N SER A 121 6.59 -3.77 22.31
CA SER A 121 7.32 -3.76 21.03
C SER A 121 6.66 -2.80 20.03
N PRO A 122 7.42 -2.27 19.05
CA PRO A 122 6.84 -1.47 17.97
C PRO A 122 5.68 -2.21 17.28
N PRO A 123 4.54 -1.54 17.01
CA PRO A 123 3.40 -2.17 16.38
C PRO A 123 3.75 -2.73 15.01
N THR A 124 3.29 -3.96 14.75
CA THR A 124 3.37 -4.58 13.42
C THR A 124 2.35 -3.94 12.47
N ASP A 125 2.62 -4.00 11.17
CA ASP A 125 1.67 -3.50 10.16
C ASP A 125 0.32 -4.22 10.23
N ALA A 126 0.31 -5.50 10.62
CA ALA A 126 -0.93 -6.26 10.79
C ALA A 126 -1.79 -5.68 11.93
N GLN A 127 -1.17 -5.30 13.06
CA GLN A 127 -1.87 -4.65 14.18
C GLN A 127 -2.39 -3.26 13.77
N LEU A 128 -1.58 -2.45 13.07
CA LEU A 128 -1.97 -1.11 12.63
C LEU A 128 -3.11 -1.16 11.61
N ARG A 129 -3.06 -2.08 10.64
CA ARG A 129 -4.16 -2.28 9.67
C ARG A 129 -5.44 -2.74 10.35
N ALA A 130 -5.36 -3.71 11.25
CA ALA A 130 -6.53 -4.19 11.98
C ALA A 130 -7.20 -3.08 12.79
N LEU A 131 -6.40 -2.26 13.49
CA LEU A 131 -6.88 -1.14 14.27
C LEU A 131 -7.55 -0.06 13.39
N ALA A 132 -6.94 0.28 12.25
CA ALA A 132 -7.50 1.21 11.28
C ALA A 132 -8.86 0.71 10.75
N GLN A 133 -8.94 -0.55 10.33
CA GLN A 133 -10.16 -1.18 9.83
C GLN A 133 -11.27 -1.19 10.88
N TYR A 134 -10.93 -1.50 12.14
CA TYR A 134 -11.90 -1.44 13.22
C TYR A 134 -12.45 -0.02 13.39
N LEU A 135 -11.60 1.00 13.47
CA LEU A 135 -12.03 2.40 13.62
C LEU A 135 -12.82 2.92 12.42
N GLN A 136 -12.49 2.47 11.21
CA GLN A 136 -13.25 2.79 9.99
C GLN A 136 -14.63 2.11 9.96
N SER A 137 -14.82 1.00 10.69
CA SER A 137 -16.12 0.35 10.81
C SER A 137 -17.09 1.06 11.77
N LEU A 138 -16.58 1.92 12.65
CA LEU A 138 -17.36 2.72 13.63
C LEU A 138 -17.84 4.03 13.02
#